data_AF-A0A067TII1-F1
#
_entry.id   AF-A0A067TII1-F1
#
_cell.length_a   1.000
_cell.length_b   1.000
_cell.length_c   1.000
_cell.angle_alpha   90.00
_cell.angle_beta   90.00
_cell.angle_gamma   90.00
#
_symmetry.space_group_name_H-M   'P 1'
#
loop_
_entity.id
_entity.type
_entity.pdbx_description
1 polymer ?
#
loop_
_entity_poly.entity_id
_entity_poly.type
_entity_poly.pdbx_seq_one_letter_code
_entity_poly.pdbx_strand_id
1 'polypeptide(L)'
;MDSSSRLRVKGMYTRACRLYFDSSPVHEYSVRSSRRLSRVGPKGVKDVRLWSRTWENEFRVDVDWANGTHRGETVGMNGRIACEWEVGDTTPKIPALEEVLAFLPEWATVSKFGDGLVEAWTKFSV
;
A
#
# COMPACT_ATOMS: atom_id res chain seq x y z
N MET A 1 14.04 17.21 14.51
CA MET A 1 12.79 17.85 14.08
C MET A 1 12.10 16.85 13.21
N ASP A 2 11.02 16.28 13.73
CA ASP A 2 10.26 15.24 13.04
C ASP A 2 9.24 15.92 12.12
N SER A 3 9.14 15.43 10.89
CA SER A 3 8.16 15.92 9.92
C SER A 3 6.97 14.99 9.88
N SER A 4 5.79 15.57 9.69
CA SER A 4 4.53 14.84 9.61
C SER A 4 3.74 15.25 8.38
N SER A 5 2.98 14.30 7.82
CA SER A 5 2.07 14.57 6.70
C SER A 5 0.89 13.62 6.69
N ARG A 6 -0.18 14.05 6.02
CA ARG A 6 -1.41 13.29 5.83
C ARG A 6 -1.54 12.86 4.38
N LEU A 7 -1.62 11.55 4.19
CA LEU A 7 -1.92 10.92 2.92
C LEU A 7 -3.40 10.50 2.89
N ARG A 8 -4.07 10.82 1.77
CA ARG A 8 -5.44 10.38 1.48
C ARG A 8 -5.39 9.47 0.27
N VAL A 9 -5.77 8.20 0.46
CA VAL A 9 -5.72 7.18 -0.58
C VAL A 9 -7.11 6.61 -0.77
N LYS A 10 -7.62 6.69 -2.00
CA LYS A 10 -8.87 6.06 -2.41
C LYS A 10 -8.60 5.28 -3.70
N GLY A 11 -8.61 3.95 -3.59
CA GLY A 11 -8.58 3.08 -4.76
C GLY A 11 -10.00 2.84 -5.30
N MET A 12 -10.11 2.68 -6.62
CA MET A 12 -11.35 2.25 -7.28
C MET A 12 -11.36 0.72 -7.40
N TYR A 13 -12.52 0.10 -7.22
CA TYR A 13 -12.69 -1.36 -7.30
C TYR A 13 -11.65 -2.15 -6.50
N THR A 14 -11.25 -1.65 -5.32
CA THR A 14 -10.31 -2.32 -4.44
C THR A 14 -10.68 -2.14 -2.96
N ARG A 15 -10.16 -3.03 -2.13
CA ARG A 15 -10.23 -3.00 -0.65
C ARG A 15 -8.86 -2.81 -0.01
N ALA A 16 -7.81 -2.80 -0.82
CA ALA A 16 -6.43 -2.94 -0.37
C ALA A 16 -5.54 -1.92 -1.08
N CYS A 17 -4.76 -1.18 -0.30
CA CYS A 17 -3.72 -0.32 -0.82
C CYS A 17 -2.47 -0.42 0.05
N ARG A 18 -1.32 -0.08 -0.51
CA ARG A 18 -0.02 -0.12 0.13
C ARG A 18 0.72 1.19 -0.12
N LEU A 19 1.21 1.77 0.96
CA LEU A 19 2.12 2.91 0.93
C LEU A 19 3.54 2.36 0.97
N TYR A 20 4.39 2.79 0.04
CA TYR A 20 5.81 2.52 0.05
C TYR A 20 6.56 3.84 0.24
N PHE A 21 7.56 3.85 1.11
CA PHE A 21 8.40 5.00 1.45
C PHE A 21 9.82 4.73 0.95
N ASP A 22 10.29 5.57 0.03
CA ASP A 22 11.56 5.34 -0.67
C ASP A 22 12.72 6.16 -0.04
N SER A 23 12.46 7.41 0.39
CA SER A 23 13.52 8.29 0.92
C SER A 23 13.88 8.03 2.38
N SER A 24 12.89 7.98 3.27
CA SER A 24 13.08 7.86 4.72
C SER A 24 12.13 6.83 5.32
N PRO A 25 12.59 6.01 6.30
CA PRO A 25 11.70 5.11 7.01
C PRO A 25 10.73 5.91 7.89
N VAL A 26 9.48 5.44 7.97
CA VAL A 26 8.44 6.01 8.83
C VAL A 26 8.53 5.40 10.22
N HIS A 27 8.56 6.22 11.26
CA HIS A 27 8.72 5.77 12.66
C HIS A 27 7.39 5.65 13.40
N GLU A 28 6.40 6.45 13.01
CA GLU A 28 5.06 6.42 13.56
C GLU A 28 4.04 6.66 12.45
N TYR A 29 2.96 5.88 12.45
CA TYR A 29 1.83 6.12 11.57
C TYR A 29 0.51 5.83 12.28
N SER A 30 -0.54 6.51 11.83
CA SER A 30 -1.89 6.27 12.30
C SER A 30 -2.88 6.28 11.14
N VAL A 31 -3.83 5.36 11.17
CA VAL A 31 -4.93 5.29 10.19
C VAL A 31 -6.18 5.74 10.92
N ARG A 32 -6.80 6.85 10.51
CA ARG A 32 -7.88 7.49 11.31
C ARG A 32 -9.15 6.64 11.52
N SER A 33 -9.41 5.66 10.66
CA SER A 33 -10.49 4.69 10.86
C SER A 33 -10.15 3.62 11.92
N SER A 34 -8.88 3.55 12.33
CA SER A 34 -8.36 2.63 13.35
C SER A 34 -8.07 3.41 14.63
N ARG A 35 -8.52 2.89 15.78
CA ARG A 35 -8.21 3.47 17.10
C ARG A 35 -6.79 3.14 17.60
N ARG A 36 -5.93 2.57 16.75
CA ARG A 36 -4.59 2.12 17.12
C ARG A 36 -3.52 3.00 16.48
N LEU A 37 -2.69 3.62 17.32
CA LEU A 37 -1.40 4.17 16.92
C LEU A 37 -0.45 3.01 16.67
N SER A 38 0.19 3.00 15.51
CA SER A 38 1.18 1.97 15.16
C SER A 38 2.56 2.58 15.30
N ARG A 39 3.08 2.56 16.53
CA ARG A 39 4.47 2.96 16.79
C ARG A 39 5.39 1.85 16.28
N VAL A 40 6.25 2.21 15.35
CA VAL A 40 7.14 1.26 14.70
C VAL A 40 8.42 1.13 15.53
N GLY A 41 9.07 -0.04 15.45
CA GLY A 41 10.38 -0.23 16.06
C GLY A 41 11.43 0.78 15.54
N PRO A 42 12.63 0.82 16.16
CA PRO A 42 13.64 1.85 15.90
C PRO A 42 14.14 1.91 14.45
N LYS A 43 13.97 0.84 13.67
CA LYS A 43 14.33 0.80 12.23
C LYS A 43 13.28 1.46 11.32
N GLY A 44 12.11 1.82 11.85
CA GLY A 44 10.97 2.30 11.09
C GLY A 44 10.40 1.25 10.11
N VAL A 45 9.39 1.66 9.33
CA VAL A 45 8.79 0.86 8.26
C VAL A 45 9.08 1.50 6.91
N LYS A 46 9.26 0.65 5.90
CA LYS A 46 9.36 1.06 4.49
C LYS A 46 8.03 0.98 3.77
N ASP A 47 7.06 0.26 4.34
CA ASP A 47 5.75 0.15 3.76
C ASP A 47 4.66 -0.03 4.81
N VAL A 48 3.45 0.44 4.48
CA VAL A 48 2.25 0.30 5.29
C VAL A 48 1.16 -0.29 4.41
N ARG A 49 0.65 -1.46 4.82
CA ARG A 49 -0.46 -2.16 4.15
C ARG A 49 -1.78 -1.72 4.77
N LEU A 50 -2.72 -1.34 3.91
CA LEU A 50 -4.03 -0.80 4.26
C LEU A 50 -5.09 -1.73 3.71
N TRP A 51 -5.98 -2.22 4.58
CA TRP A 51 -7.08 -3.10 4.20
C TRP A 51 -8.40 -2.57 4.76
N SER A 52 -9.47 -2.69 3.97
CA SER A 52 -10.82 -2.29 4.33
C SER A 52 -11.82 -3.43 4.09
N ARG A 53 -12.80 -3.56 4.99
CA ARG A 53 -13.95 -4.45 4.74
C ARG A 53 -14.92 -3.86 3.71
N THR A 54 -14.87 -2.56 3.47
CA THR A 54 -15.71 -1.84 2.52
C THR A 54 -14.91 -1.54 1.25
N TRP A 55 -15.48 -1.88 0.09
CA TRP A 55 -14.92 -1.51 -1.22
C TRP A 55 -14.78 0.01 -1.35
N GLU A 56 -13.70 0.44 -2.00
CA GLU A 56 -13.43 1.85 -2.32
C GLU A 56 -13.41 2.81 -1.13
N ASN A 57 -13.15 2.28 0.07
CA ASN A 57 -13.00 3.08 1.26
C ASN A 57 -11.79 4.02 1.13
N GLU A 58 -11.95 5.28 1.55
CA GLU A 58 -10.84 6.22 1.64
C GLU A 58 -10.01 5.94 2.90
N PHE A 59 -8.72 5.68 2.72
CA PHE A 59 -7.75 5.61 3.80
C PHE A 59 -7.16 6.99 4.07
N ARG A 60 -7.16 7.40 5.34
CA ARG A 60 -6.52 8.63 5.81
C ARG A 60 -5.40 8.24 6.77
N VAL A 61 -4.17 8.42 6.32
CA VAL A 61 -2.97 7.97 7.01
C VAL A 61 -2.14 9.18 7.39
N ASP A 62 -1.95 9.39 8.68
CA ASP A 62 -1.00 10.36 9.21
C ASP A 62 0.34 9.61 9.41
N VAL A 63 1.44 10.13 8.86
CA VAL A 63 2.78 9.51 8.90
C VAL A 63 3.81 10.49 9.43
N ASP A 64 4.71 10.00 10.28
CA ASP A 64 5.79 10.76 10.91
C ASP A 64 7.15 10.14 10.56
N TRP A 65 8.09 10.97 10.12
CA TRP A 65 9.44 10.57 9.74
C TRP A 65 10.50 11.55 10.23
N ALA A 66 11.72 11.05 10.41
CA ALA A 66 12.88 11.89 10.69
C ALA A 66 13.33 12.57 9.39
N ASN A 67 13.54 13.88 9.43
CA ASN A 67 14.12 14.60 8.29
C ASN A 67 15.54 14.09 8.00
N GLY A 68 15.72 13.53 6.82
CA GLY A 68 17.04 13.22 6.30
C GLY A 68 17.67 14.46 5.71
N THR A 69 18.96 14.69 6.00
CA THR A 69 19.77 15.64 5.24
C THR A 69 20.55 14.85 4.21
N HIS A 70 20.40 15.18 2.93
CA HIS A 70 21.20 14.60 1.86
C HIS A 70 21.93 15.74 1.14
N ARG A 71 23.27 15.71 1.18
CA ARG A 71 24.13 16.78 0.64
C ARG A 71 23.82 18.19 1.18
N GLY A 72 23.35 18.30 2.42
CA GLY A 72 23.05 19.58 3.07
C GLY A 72 21.65 20.14 2.78
N GLU A 73 20.84 19.47 1.95
CA GLU A 73 19.43 19.78 1.75
C GLU A 73 18.52 18.85 2.56
N THR A 74 17.42 19.40 3.09
CA THR A 74 16.34 18.61 3.70
C THR A 74 15.60 17.83 2.62
N VAL A 75 15.73 16.50 2.65
CA VAL A 75 15.03 15.64 1.69
C VAL A 75 13.61 15.40 2.18
N GLY A 76 12.63 15.77 1.35
CA GLY A 76 11.22 15.48 1.56
C GLY A 76 10.90 13.98 1.56
N MET A 77 9.67 13.63 1.93
CA MET A 77 9.21 12.26 1.89
C MET A 77 8.75 11.92 0.49
N ASN A 78 9.34 10.91 -0.14
CA ASN A 78 8.88 10.39 -1.42
C ASN A 78 8.59 8.89 -1.34
N GLY A 79 7.78 8.44 -2.30
CA GLY A 79 7.41 7.05 -2.35
C GLY A 79 6.39 6.75 -3.43
N ARG A 80 5.76 5.57 -3.31
CA ARG A 80 4.67 5.16 -4.18
C ARG A 80 3.49 4.64 -3.39
N ILE A 81 2.29 4.90 -3.92
CA ILE A 81 1.04 4.36 -3.42
C ILE A 81 0.60 3.34 -4.45
N ALA A 82 0.42 2.09 -4.03
CA ALA A 82 -0.17 1.03 -4.86
C ALA A 82 -1.55 0.67 -4.31
N CYS A 83 -2.51 0.40 -5.18
CA CYS A 83 -3.76 -0.23 -4.80
C CYS A 83 -3.92 -1.53 -5.57
N GLU A 84 -4.38 -2.54 -4.85
CA GLU A 84 -4.30 -3.93 -5.25
C GLU A 84 -5.64 -4.40 -5.76
N TRP A 85 -5.66 -4.97 -6.96
CA TRP A 85 -6.84 -5.62 -7.51
C TRP A 85 -6.76 -7.12 -7.23
N GLU A 86 -7.85 -7.64 -6.69
CA GLU A 86 -8.09 -9.07 -6.50
C GLU A 86 -9.43 -9.49 -7.12
N VAL A 87 -9.56 -10.76 -7.44
CA VAL A 87 -10.83 -11.33 -7.91
C VAL A 87 -11.84 -11.30 -6.75
N GLY A 88 -12.90 -10.51 -6.93
CA GLY A 88 -14.09 -10.58 -6.09
C GLY A 88 -14.98 -11.78 -6.47
N ASP A 89 -16.05 -11.97 -5.72
CA ASP A 89 -16.90 -13.16 -5.66
C ASP A 89 -17.57 -13.59 -7.00
N THR A 90 -17.39 -12.83 -8.08
CA THR A 90 -17.93 -13.09 -9.41
C THR A 90 -16.85 -12.93 -10.47
N THR A 91 -16.67 -14.00 -11.25
CA THR A 91 -15.85 -14.18 -12.48
C THR A 91 -14.56 -13.37 -12.60
N PRO A 92 -13.39 -14.03 -12.75
CA PRO A 92 -12.09 -13.35 -12.82
C PRO A 92 -12.02 -12.41 -14.03
N LYS A 93 -12.09 -11.09 -13.85
CA LYS A 93 -11.96 -10.11 -14.95
C LYS A 93 -10.50 -9.77 -15.32
N ILE A 94 -9.56 -10.61 -14.93
CA ILE A 94 -8.13 -10.41 -15.16
C ILE A 94 -7.72 -11.38 -16.28
N PRO A 95 -7.49 -10.92 -17.52
CA PRO A 95 -7.27 -11.81 -18.67
C PRO A 95 -6.15 -12.82 -18.45
N ALA A 96 -5.04 -12.40 -17.83
CA ALA A 96 -3.93 -13.30 -17.52
C ALA A 96 -4.31 -14.41 -16.51
N LEU A 97 -5.21 -14.12 -15.56
CA LEU A 97 -5.69 -15.14 -14.63
C LEU A 97 -6.72 -16.07 -15.30
N GLU A 98 -7.59 -15.53 -16.16
CA GLU A 98 -8.54 -16.33 -16.94
C GLU A 98 -7.80 -17.37 -17.80
N GLU A 99 -6.73 -16.94 -18.47
CA GLU A 99 -5.88 -17.83 -19.27
C GLU A 99 -5.24 -18.92 -18.41
N VAL A 100 -4.63 -18.56 -17.28
CA VAL A 100 -4.03 -19.54 -16.38
C VAL A 100 -5.07 -20.56 -15.92
N LEU A 101 -6.27 -20.12 -15.51
CA LEU A 101 -7.34 -21.02 -15.05
C LEU A 101 -7.90 -21.90 -16.18
N ALA A 102 -7.93 -21.41 -17.42
CA ALA A 102 -8.42 -22.16 -18.58
C ALA A 102 -7.47 -23.28 -19.03
N PHE A 103 -6.15 -23.09 -18.85
CA PHE A 103 -5.12 -24.03 -19.29
C PHE A 103 -4.44 -24.79 -18.14
N LEU A 104 -4.87 -24.58 -16.88
CA LEU A 104 -4.32 -25.26 -15.73
C LEU A 104 -4.70 -26.75 -15.75
N PRO A 105 -3.75 -27.68 -15.55
CA PRO A 105 -4.09 -29.08 -15.38
C PRO A 105 -4.85 -29.30 -14.05
N GLU A 106 -5.73 -30.30 -13.99
CA GLU A 106 -6.59 -30.57 -12.82
C GLU A 106 -5.82 -30.82 -11.51
N TRP A 107 -4.56 -31.27 -11.61
CA TRP A 107 -3.72 -31.54 -10.44
C TRP A 107 -2.99 -30.31 -9.89
N ALA A 108 -3.03 -29.17 -10.59
CA ALA A 108 -2.34 -27.95 -10.18
C ALA A 108 -3.29 -26.94 -9.50
N THR A 109 -2.71 -26.07 -8.65
CA THR A 109 -3.43 -25.00 -7.96
C THR A 109 -2.70 -23.68 -8.14
N VAL A 110 -3.44 -22.62 -8.43
CA VAL A 110 -2.90 -21.26 -8.55
C VAL A 110 -2.89 -20.59 -7.19
N SER A 111 -1.77 -19.97 -6.84
CA SER A 111 -1.64 -19.12 -5.66
C SER A 111 -1.06 -17.76 -6.05
N LYS A 112 -1.32 -16.75 -5.22
CA LYS A 112 -0.75 -15.41 -5.36
C LYS A 112 0.48 -15.25 -4.47
N PHE A 113 1.52 -14.61 -5.00
CA PHE A 113 2.74 -14.30 -4.24
C PHE A 113 2.55 -13.08 -3.33
N GLY A 114 1.75 -12.10 -3.78
CA GLY A 114 1.53 -10.83 -3.08
C GLY A 114 0.13 -10.69 -2.51
N ASP A 115 -0.12 -9.51 -1.94
CA ASP A 115 -1.43 -9.14 -1.43
C ASP A 115 -2.41 -8.97 -2.61
N GLY A 116 -2.04 -8.28 -3.69
CA GLY A 116 -2.82 -8.21 -4.94
C GLY A 116 -2.37 -9.18 -6.05
N LEU A 117 -3.25 -9.43 -7.01
CA LEU A 117 -2.86 -10.05 -8.30
C LEU A 117 -2.32 -9.00 -9.28
N VAL A 118 -2.87 -7.79 -9.22
CA VAL A 118 -2.46 -6.64 -10.02
C VAL A 118 -2.31 -5.43 -9.10
N GLU A 119 -1.23 -4.68 -9.24
CA GLU A 119 -1.02 -3.42 -8.53
C GLU A 119 -1.11 -2.24 -9.50
N ALA A 120 -2.05 -1.33 -9.26
CA ALA A 120 -2.04 -0.01 -9.89
C ALA A 120 -1.35 0.97 -8.94
N TRP A 121 -0.33 1.70 -9.41
CA TRP A 121 0.47 2.55 -8.53
C TRP A 121 0.66 3.97 -9.09
N THR A 122 0.91 4.89 -8.16
CA THR A 122 1.32 6.27 -8.45
C THR A 122 2.43 6.72 -7.49
N LYS A 123 3.25 7.68 -7.90
CA LYS A 123 4.30 8.26 -7.06
C LYS A 123 3.77 9.46 -6.29
N PHE A 124 4.36 9.71 -5.13
CA PHE A 124 4.12 10.92 -4.35
C PHE A 124 5.42 11.51 -3.84
N SER A 125 5.39 12.81 -3.56
CA SER A 125 6.44 13.56 -2.87
C SER A 125 5.77 14.59 -1.97
N VAL A 126 6.29 14.73 -0.75
CA VAL A 126 5.85 15.68 0.28
C VAL A 126 7.04 16.47 0.77
#